data_AF-A0A0Q7JI90-F1
#
_entry.id   AF-A0A0Q7JI90-F1
#
_cell.length_a   1.000
_cell.length_b   1.000
_cell.length_c   1.000
_cell.angle_alpha   90.00
_cell.angle_beta   90.00
_cell.angle_gamma   90.00
#
_symmetry.space_group_name_H-M   'P 1'
#
loop_
_entity.id
_entity.type
_entity.pdbx_description
1 polymer ?
#
loop_
_entity_poly.entity_id
_entity_poly.type
_entity_poly.pdbx_seq_one_letter_code
_entity_poly.pdbx_strand_id
1 'polypeptide(L)'
;MKINENQRIGNINKYTQNNESRPLNGTEKKKRKDEVQISAEAKELLENTNGLERSEHRKHIEELKRSVDAGTYRVDAHKIADKLYPYLRSNK
;
A
#
# COMPACT_ATOMS: atom_id res chain seq x y z
N MET A 1 39.26 77.65 20.64
CA MET A 1 39.28 76.17 20.69
C MET A 1 37.88 75.67 20.39
N LYS A 2 37.73 74.75 19.43
CA LYS A 2 36.47 74.07 19.11
C LYS A 2 36.57 72.63 19.59
N ILE A 3 35.66 72.22 20.47
CA ILE A 3 35.49 70.83 20.90
C ILE A 3 34.39 70.26 20.02
N ASN A 4 34.70 69.27 19.18
CA ASN A 4 33.67 68.52 18.45
C ASN A 4 33.44 67.22 19.21
N GLU A 5 32.20 67.04 19.66
CA GLU A 5 31.74 65.87 20.40
C GLU A 5 31.82 64.59 19.56
N ASN A 6 31.95 63.50 20.29
CA ASN A 6 32.14 62.13 19.86
C ASN A 6 30.94 61.56 19.09
N GLN A 7 31.28 60.68 18.15
CA GLN A 7 30.42 59.92 17.25
C GLN A 7 29.11 59.41 17.89
N ARG A 8 27.98 60.03 17.52
CA ARG A 8 26.65 59.39 17.58
C ARG A 8 26.22 58.98 16.18
N ILE A 9 26.86 57.95 15.66
CA ILE A 9 26.36 57.22 14.48
C ILE A 9 25.28 56.28 15.03
N GLY A 10 24.03 56.54 14.64
CA GLY A 10 22.88 55.77 15.10
C GLY A 10 23.05 54.28 14.87
N ASN A 11 22.67 53.49 15.88
CA ASN A 11 22.63 52.03 15.83
C ASN A 11 21.72 51.56 14.69
N ILE A 12 22.31 51.28 13.53
CA ILE A 12 21.65 50.54 12.46
C ILE A 12 21.73 49.07 12.85
N ASN A 13 20.63 48.54 13.38
CA ASN A 13 20.49 47.14 13.74
C ASN A 13 20.52 46.26 12.47
N LYS A 14 21.71 45.85 12.05
CA LYS A 14 21.92 44.95 10.88
C LYS A 14 21.32 43.54 11.10
N TYR A 15 20.85 43.24 12.30
CA TYR A 15 20.34 41.91 12.65
C TYR A 15 18.86 41.70 12.32
N THR A 16 18.07 42.76 12.12
CA THR A 16 16.65 42.61 11.74
C THR A 16 16.47 42.35 10.24
N GLN A 17 17.41 42.79 9.41
CA GLN A 17 17.30 42.67 7.96
C GLN A 17 17.54 41.23 7.42
N ASN A 18 18.15 40.35 8.23
CA ASN A 18 18.38 38.95 7.84
C ASN A 18 17.17 38.04 8.07
N ASN A 19 16.07 38.52 8.66
CA ASN A 19 14.86 37.72 8.88
C ASN A 19 13.79 37.87 7.79
N GLU A 20 13.92 38.83 6.85
CA GLU A 20 12.92 39.03 5.78
C GLU A 20 13.25 38.32 4.45
N SER A 21 14.33 37.55 4.37
CA SER A 21 14.76 36.86 3.13
C SER A 21 14.78 35.34 3.22
N ARG A 22 13.80 34.75 3.92
CA ARG A 22 13.42 33.35 3.65
C ARG A 22 12.05 33.32 3.02
N PRO A 23 11.94 33.11 1.69
CA PRO A 23 10.68 32.66 1.13
C PRO A 23 10.31 31.35 1.85
N LEU A 24 9.15 31.37 2.51
CA LEU A 24 8.36 30.19 2.86
C LEU A 24 7.86 29.50 1.57
N ASN A 25 8.77 29.20 0.64
CA ASN A 25 8.54 28.20 -0.37
C ASN A 25 8.72 26.87 0.36
N GLY A 26 7.67 26.50 1.09
CA GLY A 26 7.45 25.19 1.64
C GLY A 26 7.46 24.15 0.53
N THR A 27 8.65 23.81 0.07
CA THR A 27 8.92 22.44 -0.35
C THR A 27 9.04 21.65 0.94
N GLU A 28 7.89 21.38 1.57
CA GLU A 28 7.77 20.20 2.39
C GLU A 28 8.31 19.07 1.50
N LYS A 29 9.54 18.62 1.81
CA LYS A 29 10.09 17.41 1.20
C LYS A 29 9.14 16.32 1.64
N LYS A 30 8.09 16.05 0.84
CA LYS A 30 7.17 14.94 1.03
C LYS A 30 8.06 13.73 1.27
N LYS A 31 8.04 13.21 2.50
CA LYS A 31 8.70 11.94 2.83
C LYS A 31 8.29 10.98 1.73
N ARG A 32 9.25 10.38 1.03
CA ARG A 32 8.96 9.36 0.02
C ARG A 32 8.10 8.33 0.74
N LYS A 33 6.84 8.22 0.30
CA LYS A 33 5.94 7.18 0.78
C LYS A 33 6.32 5.93 0.02
N ASP A 34 6.48 4.84 0.74
CA ASP A 34 6.60 3.54 0.10
C ASP A 34 5.21 3.22 -0.47
N GLU A 35 5.10 3.21 -1.79
CA GLU A 35 3.88 2.85 -2.51
C GLU A 35 4.06 1.47 -3.14
N VAL A 36 3.12 0.57 -2.89
CA VAL A 36 3.06 -0.72 -3.57
C VAL A 36 2.20 -0.54 -4.82
N GLN A 37 2.85 -0.47 -5.98
CA GLN A 37 2.17 -0.45 -7.28
C GLN A 37 2.06 -1.89 -7.80
N ILE A 38 0.83 -2.39 -7.97
CA ILE A 38 0.59 -3.70 -8.59
C ILE A 38 0.90 -3.57 -10.09
N SER A 39 1.83 -4.39 -10.59
CA SER A 39 2.20 -4.44 -12.02
C SER A 39 0.97 -4.66 -12.91
N ALA A 40 0.92 -3.97 -14.04
CA ALA A 40 -0.15 -4.15 -15.04
C ALA A 40 -0.20 -5.60 -15.54
N GLU A 41 0.96 -6.22 -15.78
CA GLU A 41 1.09 -7.63 -16.18
C GLU A 41 0.47 -8.59 -15.15
N ALA A 42 0.69 -8.34 -13.85
CA ALA A 42 0.12 -9.17 -12.79
C ALA A 42 -1.42 -9.07 -12.72
N LYS A 43 -1.99 -7.92 -13.06
CA LYS A 43 -3.45 -7.74 -13.14
C LYS A 43 -4.03 -8.50 -14.34
N GLU A 44 -3.37 -8.41 -15.50
CA GLU A 44 -3.81 -9.14 -16.69
C GLU A 44 -3.76 -10.67 -16.48
N LEU A 45 -2.70 -11.19 -15.85
CA LEU A 45 -2.62 -12.61 -15.49
C LEU A 45 -3.75 -13.03 -14.54
N LEU A 46 -4.06 -12.22 -13.53
CA LEU A 46 -5.17 -12.49 -12.61
C LEU A 46 -6.52 -12.52 -13.35
N GLU A 47 -6.78 -11.54 -14.22
CA GLU A 47 -8.03 -11.51 -15.01
C GLU A 47 -8.16 -12.71 -15.94
N ASN A 48 -7.06 -13.12 -16.58
CA ASN A 48 -7.04 -14.29 -17.47
C ASN A 48 -7.28 -15.62 -16.73
N THR A 49 -6.69 -15.78 -15.54
CA THR A 49 -6.93 -16.97 -14.70
C THR A 49 -8.37 -17.03 -14.16
N ASN A 50 -8.95 -15.86 -13.82
CA ASN A 50 -10.30 -15.79 -13.26
C ASN A 50 -11.40 -16.08 -14.29
N GLY A 51 -11.18 -15.80 -15.58
CA GLY A 51 -12.20 -15.99 -16.62
C GLY A 51 -12.54 -17.45 -16.90
N LEU A 52 -11.51 -18.27 -17.16
CA LEU A 52 -11.67 -19.68 -17.53
C LEU A 52 -12.07 -20.56 -16.35
N GLU A 53 -11.41 -20.38 -15.19
CA GLU A 53 -11.71 -21.14 -13.98
C GLU A 53 -13.15 -20.91 -13.53
N ARG A 54 -13.70 -19.70 -13.72
CA ARG A 54 -15.02 -19.34 -13.22
C ARG A 54 -16.18 -19.99 -13.97
N SER A 55 -16.04 -20.42 -15.23
CA SER A 55 -17.12 -21.17 -15.90
C SER A 55 -17.17 -22.62 -15.43
N GLU A 56 -16.03 -23.30 -15.41
CA GLU A 56 -15.95 -24.70 -15.00
C GLU A 56 -16.23 -24.85 -13.49
N HIS A 57 -15.72 -23.92 -12.68
CA HIS A 57 -16.03 -23.86 -11.25
C HIS A 57 -17.52 -23.62 -10.98
N ARG A 58 -18.20 -22.78 -11.77
CA ARG A 58 -19.66 -22.58 -11.64
C ARG A 58 -20.42 -23.87 -11.94
N LYS A 59 -20.10 -24.56 -13.03
CA LYS A 59 -20.72 -25.86 -13.37
C LYS A 59 -20.50 -26.89 -12.25
N HIS A 60 -19.27 -26.98 -11.74
CA HIS A 60 -18.93 -27.90 -10.65
C HIS A 60 -19.72 -27.59 -9.37
N ILE A 61 -19.86 -26.32 -9.00
CA ILE A 61 -20.69 -25.91 -7.86
C ILE A 61 -22.15 -26.29 -8.07
N GLU A 62 -22.71 -26.08 -9.25
CA GLU A 62 -24.10 -26.45 -9.54
C GLU A 62 -24.33 -27.96 -9.42
N GLU A 63 -23.41 -28.78 -9.94
CA GLU A 63 -23.44 -30.23 -9.79
C GLU A 63 -23.37 -30.65 -8.33
N LEU A 64 -22.45 -30.07 -7.56
CA LEU A 64 -22.33 -30.33 -6.13
C LEU A 64 -23.63 -29.98 -5.39
N LYS A 65 -24.23 -28.82 -5.66
CA LYS A 65 -25.52 -28.43 -5.07
C LYS A 65 -26.60 -29.46 -5.34
N ARG A 66 -26.74 -29.91 -6.59
CA ARG A 66 -27.70 -30.97 -6.96
C ARG A 66 -27.46 -32.26 -6.19
N SER A 67 -26.20 -32.68 -6.03
CA SER A 67 -25.87 -33.89 -5.27
C SER A 67 -26.18 -33.78 -3.77
N VAL A 68 -26.06 -32.58 -3.21
CA VAL A 68 -26.41 -32.28 -1.82
C VAL A 68 -27.92 -32.28 -1.63
N ASP A 69 -28.66 -31.61 -2.52
CA ASP A 69 -30.13 -31.57 -2.49
C ASP A 69 -30.74 -32.97 -2.68
N ALA A 70 -30.13 -33.81 -3.52
CA ALA A 70 -30.52 -35.21 -3.71
C ALA A 70 -30.12 -36.13 -2.54
N GLY A 71 -29.33 -35.65 -1.57
CA GLY A 71 -28.84 -36.43 -0.44
C GLY A 71 -27.80 -37.50 -0.80
N THR A 72 -27.25 -37.48 -2.02
CA THR A 72 -26.25 -38.46 -2.50
C THR A 72 -24.82 -37.99 -2.28
N TYR A 73 -24.62 -36.74 -1.86
CA TYR A 73 -23.29 -36.22 -1.55
C TYR A 73 -22.71 -36.87 -0.28
N ARG A 74 -21.55 -37.50 -0.43
CA ARG A 74 -20.81 -38.10 0.69
C ARG A 74 -19.51 -37.35 0.93
N VAL A 75 -19.32 -36.92 2.17
CA VAL A 75 -18.09 -36.29 2.62
C VAL A 75 -17.00 -37.36 2.77
N ASP A 76 -15.95 -37.25 1.97
CA ASP A 76 -14.81 -38.18 1.99
C ASP A 76 -13.70 -37.65 2.91
N ALA A 77 -13.42 -38.39 3.98
CA ALA A 77 -12.41 -38.03 4.96
C ALA A 77 -10.99 -37.99 4.38
N HIS A 78 -10.69 -38.84 3.39
CA HIS A 78 -9.36 -38.88 2.76
C HIS A 78 -9.11 -37.59 1.98
N LYS A 79 -10.09 -37.14 1.19
CA LYS A 79 -10.03 -35.87 0.46
C LYS A 79 -9.88 -34.66 1.38
N ILE A 80 -10.51 -34.71 2.56
CA ILE A 80 -10.33 -33.65 3.57
C ILE A 80 -8.90 -33.63 4.08
N ALA A 81 -8.35 -34.80 4.44
CA ALA A 81 -6.98 -34.92 4.92
C ALA A 81 -5.97 -34.41 3.88
N ASP A 82 -6.15 -34.77 2.61
CA ASP A 82 -5.28 -34.31 1.51
C ASP A 82 -5.30 -32.79 1.35
N LYS A 83 -6.47 -32.15 1.49
CA LYS A 83 -6.59 -30.68 1.42
C LYS A 83 -6.00 -29.96 2.63
N LEU A 84 -6.06 -30.58 3.81
CA LEU A 84 -5.50 -30.00 5.03
C LEU A 84 -3.99 -30.24 5.15
N TYR A 85 -3.48 -31.31 4.55
CA TYR A 85 -2.08 -31.73 4.66
C TYR A 85 -1.04 -30.64 4.38
N PRO A 86 -1.16 -29.78 3.33
CA PRO A 86 -0.17 -28.73 3.06
C PRO A 86 -0.03 -27.74 4.22
N TYR A 87 -1.13 -27.41 4.90
CA TYR A 87 -1.15 -26.45 6.00
C TYR A 87 -0.60 -27.05 7.30
N LEU A 88 -0.72 -28.36 7.47
CA LEU A 88 -0.21 -29.07 8.65
C LEU A 88 1.29 -29.39 8.54
N ARG A 89 1.82 -29.53 7.33
CA ARG A 89 3.24 -29.85 7.09
C ARG A 89 4.17 -28.63 7.17
N SER A 90 3.64 -27.40 7.05
CA SER A 90 4.44 -26.17 6.93
C SER A 90 5.12 -25.68 8.23
N ASN A 91 5.09 -26.46 9.31
CA ASN A 91 5.70 -26.11 10.61
C ASN A 91 7.04 -26.85 10.85
N LYS A 92 7.94 -26.86 9.86
CA LYS A 92 9.30 -27.39 10.04
C LYS A 92 10.35 -26.50 9.43
#